data_AF-A0A968C077-F1
#
_entry.id   AF-A0A968C077-F1
#
_cell.length_a   1.000
_cell.length_b   1.000
_cell.length_c   1.000
_cell.angle_alpha   90.00
_cell.angle_beta   90.00
_cell.angle_gamma   90.00
#
_symmetry.space_group_name_H-M   'P 1'
#
loop_
_entity.id
_entity.type
_entity.pdbx_description
1 polymer ?
#
loop_
_entity_poly.entity_id
_entity_poly.type
_entity_poly.pdbx_seq_one_letter_code
_entity_poly.pdbx_strand_id
1 'polypeptide(L)' 'RDKLAYLSMIGFYGLPLDYLDTFSQRAESVTLEQIQDAFARRVDPEHMVT' A
#
# COMPACT_ATOMS: atom_id res chain seq x y z
N ARG A 1 18.50 -10.80 5.56
CA ARG A 1 17.84 -10.53 6.87
C ARG A 1 16.44 -9.94 6.66
N ASP A 2 16.14 -9.39 5.48
CA ASP A 2 14.94 -8.59 5.22
C ASP A 2 13.70 -9.42 4.83
N LYS A 3 13.88 -10.60 4.22
CA LYS A 3 12.77 -11.49 3.82
C LYS A 3 11.92 -11.99 5.00
N LEU A 4 12.54 -12.18 6.16
CA LEU A 4 11.83 -12.59 7.37
C LEU A 4 10.89 -11.49 7.89
N ALA A 5 11.27 -10.21 7.76
CA ALA A 5 10.42 -9.10 8.17
C ALA A 5 9.16 -9.02 7.30
N TYR A 6 9.29 -9.22 5.99
CA TYR A 6 8.14 -9.28 5.08
C TYR A 6 7.21 -10.47 5.38
N LEU A 7 7.76 -11.65 5.67
CA LEU A 7 6.96 -12.81 6.07
C LEU A 7 6.21 -12.57 7.39
N SER A 8 6.88 -11.96 8.38
CA SER A 8 6.23 -11.56 9.63
C SER A 8 5.09 -10.56 9.40
N MET A 9 5.28 -9.58 8.50
CA MET A 9 4.23 -8.61 8.14
C MET A 9 3.02 -9.30 7.49
N ILE A 10 3.26 -10.22 6.55
CA ILE A 10 2.20 -10.97 5.87
C ILE A 10 1.39 -11.78 6.87
N GLY A 11 2.07 -12.51 7.77
CA GLY A 11 1.40 -13.29 8.81
C GLY A 11 0.66 -12.41 9.83
N PHE A 12 1.25 -11.30 10.25
CA PHE A 12 0.69 -10.41 11.27
C PHE A 12 -0.55 -9.66 10.78
N TYR A 13 -0.52 -9.13 9.55
CA TYR A 13 -1.64 -8.38 8.97
C TYR A 13 -2.62 -9.25 8.16
N GLY A 14 -2.41 -10.57 8.10
CA GLY A 14 -3.26 -11.49 7.35
C GLY A 14 -3.26 -11.22 5.84
N LEU A 15 -2.12 -10.78 5.29
CA LEU A 15 -2.01 -10.52 3.86
C LEU A 15 -2.01 -11.83 3.05
N PRO A 16 -2.43 -11.79 1.78
CA PRO A 16 -2.33 -12.93 0.88
C PRO A 16 -0.90 -13.48 0.77
N LEU A 17 -0.76 -14.79 0.56
CA LEU A 17 0.56 -15.43 0.43
C LEU A 17 1.29 -15.02 -0.86
N ASP A 18 0.55 -14.56 -1.88
CA ASP A 18 1.05 -14.03 -3.15
C ASP A 18 1.33 -12.53 -3.10
N TYR A 19 1.26 -11.90 -1.91
CA TYR A 19 1.36 -10.46 -1.76
C TYR A 19 2.68 -9.90 -2.31
N LEU A 20 3.81 -10.56 -2.03
CA LEU A 20 5.11 -10.10 -2.52
C LEU A 20 5.28 -10.26 -4.04
N ASP A 21 4.66 -11.29 -4.60
CA ASP A 21 4.73 -11.58 -6.04
C ASP A 21 3.87 -10.59 -6.84
N THR A 22 2.72 -10.20 -6.28
CA THR A 22 1.74 -9.33 -6.95
C THR A 22 1.92 -7.85 -6.63
N PHE A 23 2.71 -7.48 -5.62
CA PHE A 23 2.85 -6.10 -5.16
C PHE A 23 3.26 -5.14 -6.27
N SER A 24 4.37 -5.41 -6.97
CA SER A 24 4.88 -4.53 -8.02
C SER A 24 3.89 -4.38 -9.17
N GLN A 25 3.26 -5.48 -9.59
CA GLN A 25 2.24 -5.46 -10.64
C GLN A 25 1.04 -4.57 -10.23
N ARG A 26 0.57 -4.69 -8.99
CA ARG A 26 -0.51 -3.85 -8.47
C ARG A 26 -0.10 -2.39 -8.43
N ALA A 27 1.12 -2.08 -8.00
CA ALA A 27 1.65 -0.71 -7.97
C ALA A 27 1.76 -0.10 -9.37
N GLU A 28 2.25 -0.85 -10.35
CA GLU A 28 2.36 -0.42 -11.75
C GLU A 28 0.99 -0.22 -12.43
N SER A 29 -0.05 -0.95 -11.98
CA SER A 29 -1.41 -0.82 -12.50
C SER A 29 -2.16 0.44 -12.03
N VAL A 30 -1.58 1.21 -11.09
CA VAL A 30 -2.24 2.40 -10.53
C VAL A 30 -2.26 3.53 -11.55
N THR A 31 -3.44 4.11 -11.77
CA THR A 31 -3.62 5.25 -12.68
C THR A 31 -3.60 6.60 -11.95
N LEU A 32 -3.41 7.69 -12.72
CA LEU A 32 -3.42 9.04 -12.18
C LEU A 32 -4.76 9.41 -11.55
N GLU A 33 -5.87 8.99 -12.17
CA GLU A 33 -7.22 9.25 -11.69
C GLU A 33 -7.47 8.57 -10.33
N GLN A 34 -6.97 7.34 -10.16
CA GLN A 34 -7.05 6.61 -8.89
C GLN A 34 -6.24 7.30 -7.79
N ILE A 35 -5.07 7.86 -8.12
CA ILE A 35 -4.25 8.62 -7.18
C ILE A 35 -5.00 9.88 -6.74
N GLN A 36 -5.55 10.64 -7.69
CA GLN A 36 -6.29 11.87 -7.39
C GLN A 36 -7.52 11.59 -6.52
N ASP A 37 -8.31 10.57 -6.86
CA ASP A 37 -9.46 10.15 -6.06
C ASP A 37 -9.05 9.69 -4.65
N ALA A 38 -8.03 8.82 -4.55
CA ALA A 38 -7.60 8.29 -3.27
C ALA A 38 -7.05 9.39 -2.35
N PHE A 39 -6.33 10.37 -2.91
CA PHE A 39 -5.79 11.51 -2.17
C PHE A 39 -6.92 12.41 -1.67
N ALA A 40 -7.86 12.81 -2.55
CA ALA A 40 -9.00 13.65 -2.17
C ALA A 40 -9.89 13.04 -1.08
N ARG A 41 -10.01 11.70 -1.04
CA ARG A 41 -10.82 11.00 -0.02
C ARG A 41 -10.13 10.82 1.33
N ARG A 42 -8.80 10.85 1.38
CA ARG A 42 -8.02 10.42 2.56
C ARG A 42 -7.14 11.49 3.16
N VAL A 43 -6.74 12.49 2.39
CA VAL A 43 -5.89 13.59 2.85
C VAL A 43 -6.73 14.83 2.95
N ASP A 44 -6.92 15.29 4.18
CA ASP A 44 -7.54 16.56 4.48
C ASP A 44 -6.46 17.57 4.86
N PRO A 45 -6.18 18.58 4.02
CA PRO A 45 -5.16 19.59 4.29
C PRO A 45 -5.34 20.31 5.62
N GLU A 46 -6.58 20.51 6.08
CA GLU A 46 -6.87 21.23 7.33
C GLU A 46 -6.48 20.43 8.58
N HIS A 47 -6.34 19.10 8.43
CA HIS A 47 -5.94 18.20 9.51
C HIS A 47 -4.46 17.80 9.44
N MET A 48 -3.67 18.40 8.55
CA MET A 48 -2.23 18.14 8.45
C MET A 48 -1.46 18.89 9.54
N VAL A 49 -0.63 18.17 10.29
CA VAL A 49 0.25 18.77 11.32
C VAL A 49 1.52 19.31 10.66
N THR A 50 1.92 20.54 11.02
CA THR A 50 3.16 21.21 10.61
C THR A 50 4.30 21.06 11.60
#